data_AF-A0A377Z3U4-F1
#
_entry.id   AF-A0A377Z3U4-F1
#
_cell.length_a   1.000
_cell.length_b   1.000
_cell.length_c   1.000
_cell.angle_alpha   90.00
_cell.angle_beta   90.00
_cell.angle_gamma   90.00
#
_symmetry.space_group_name_H-M   'P 1'
#
loop_
_entity.id
_entity.type
_entity.pdbx_description
1 polymer ?
#
loop_
_entity_poly.entity_id
_entity_poly.type
_entity_poly.pdbx_seq_one_letter_code
_entity_poly.pdbx_strand_id
1 'polypeptide(L)'
;MRRLPGILLLTVATLIVIVALLVSGLRLVLPQLDAWRPQLLEKISTLTGTPVDASQITASWQTFGPTLDARDIHVGLKDGGTMAVKRVTLALDVWQSLLHMRWQFRDLTFWQLQVHTNTPIQTNDGGESLKTDRISDLFLRQFDHFTLRDSHLSFLTLSGQRAELAVPQLTWLNGRNRHRAEGQLSLSSLTGQHGVMQVRMDLRDEDGLLNKGRVWLQADDIDVKPWLGRWMQDNIALKSARFSLEGWMTIEKGDVASGDVWLKKGAPAGRAITKSIICRWIT
;
A
#
# COMPACT_ATOMS: atom_id res chain seq x y z
N MET A 1 -39.67 -10.30 39.40
CA MET A 1 -38.50 -9.99 38.53
C MET A 1 -37.66 -11.22 38.12
N ARG A 2 -38.19 -12.46 38.10
CA ARG A 2 -37.42 -13.71 37.85
C ARG A 2 -37.49 -14.28 36.42
N ARG A 3 -38.23 -13.68 35.48
CA ARG A 3 -38.40 -14.20 34.10
C ARG A 3 -37.54 -13.50 33.03
N LEU A 4 -36.99 -12.34 33.35
CA LEU A 4 -36.06 -11.60 32.48
C LEU A 4 -34.81 -12.41 32.07
N PRO A 5 -34.12 -13.16 32.96
CA PRO A 5 -32.92 -13.89 32.55
C PRO A 5 -33.24 -15.04 31.59
N GLY A 6 -34.38 -15.71 31.75
CA GLY A 6 -34.78 -16.82 30.86
C GLY A 6 -35.10 -16.36 29.44
N ILE A 7 -35.81 -15.25 29.30
CA ILE A 7 -36.13 -14.67 27.98
C ILE A 7 -34.87 -14.14 27.30
N LEU A 8 -33.97 -13.50 28.05
CA LEU A 8 -32.68 -13.02 27.53
C LEU A 8 -31.79 -14.17 27.03
N LEU A 9 -31.73 -15.28 27.75
CA LEU A 9 -30.99 -16.47 27.29
C LEU A 9 -31.60 -17.05 26.01
N LEU A 10 -32.93 -17.07 25.91
CA LEU A 10 -33.64 -17.61 24.74
C LEU A 10 -33.47 -16.72 23.50
N THR A 11 -33.47 -15.40 23.67
CA THR A 11 -33.19 -14.45 22.56
C THR A 11 -31.75 -14.56 22.10
N VAL A 12 -30.77 -14.63 23.01
CA VAL A 12 -29.36 -14.84 22.67
C VAL A 12 -29.15 -16.18 21.97
N ALA A 13 -29.74 -17.26 22.46
CA ALA A 13 -29.66 -18.58 21.82
C ALA A 13 -30.25 -18.57 20.41
N THR A 14 -31.44 -17.98 20.24
CA THR A 14 -32.09 -17.84 18.93
C THR A 14 -31.21 -17.02 17.97
N LEU A 15 -30.62 -15.93 18.44
CA LEU A 15 -29.71 -15.10 17.64
C LEU A 15 -28.48 -15.89 17.18
N ILE A 16 -27.86 -16.66 18.08
CA ILE A 16 -26.71 -17.51 17.75
C ILE A 16 -27.08 -18.53 16.67
N VAL A 17 -28.25 -19.18 16.78
CA VAL A 17 -28.74 -20.13 15.78
C VAL A 17 -28.95 -19.46 14.43
N ILE A 18 -29.58 -18.28 14.40
CA ILE A 18 -29.77 -17.51 13.15
C ILE A 18 -28.42 -17.17 12.52
N VAL A 19 -27.46 -16.68 13.29
CA VAL A 19 -26.11 -16.36 12.80
C VAL A 19 -25.43 -17.61 12.26
N ALA A 20 -25.52 -18.75 12.96
CA ALA A 20 -24.94 -20.01 12.51
C ALA A 20 -25.56 -20.51 11.19
N LEU A 21 -26.88 -20.36 11.03
CA LEU A 21 -27.59 -20.67 9.79
C LEU A 21 -27.17 -19.75 8.64
N LEU A 22 -27.03 -18.44 8.90
CA LEU A 22 -26.55 -17.47 7.91
C LEU A 22 -25.13 -17.79 7.47
N VAL A 23 -24.22 -18.08 8.41
CA VAL A 23 -22.83 -18.48 8.11
C VAL A 23 -22.80 -19.75 7.26
N SER A 24 -23.63 -20.73 7.60
CA SER A 24 -23.73 -22.00 6.86
C SER A 24 -24.29 -21.80 5.45
N GLY A 25 -25.35 -21.01 5.31
CA GLY A 25 -25.93 -20.67 4.01
C GLY A 25 -24.95 -19.88 3.14
N LEU A 26 -24.27 -18.89 3.71
CA LEU A 26 -23.27 -18.10 3.00
C LEU A 26 -22.10 -18.98 2.55
N ARG A 27 -21.61 -19.89 3.40
CA ARG A 27 -20.56 -20.85 3.04
C ARG A 27 -20.93 -21.74 1.86
N LEU A 28 -22.21 -22.06 1.69
CA LEU A 28 -22.72 -22.84 0.54
C LEU A 28 -22.82 -21.99 -0.73
N VAL A 29 -23.21 -20.71 -0.60
CA VAL A 29 -23.46 -19.80 -1.73
C VAL A 29 -22.17 -19.16 -2.26
N LEU A 30 -21.20 -18.82 -1.39
CA LEU A 30 -19.97 -18.12 -1.79
C LEU A 30 -19.19 -18.82 -2.93
N PRO A 31 -19.02 -20.16 -2.95
CA PRO A 31 -18.33 -20.81 -4.06
C PRO A 31 -19.04 -20.67 -5.41
N GLN A 32 -20.34 -20.37 -5.42
CA GLN A 32 -21.14 -20.17 -6.64
C GLN A 32 -21.13 -18.72 -7.13
N LEU A 33 -20.41 -17.83 -6.45
CA LEU A 33 -20.41 -16.39 -6.72
C LEU A 33 -19.92 -16.05 -8.13
N ASP A 34 -19.07 -16.89 -8.74
CA ASP A 34 -18.61 -16.70 -10.11
C ASP A 34 -19.75 -16.74 -11.14
N ALA A 35 -20.85 -17.45 -10.86
CA ALA A 35 -22.03 -17.49 -11.74
C ALA A 35 -22.76 -16.14 -11.83
N TRP A 36 -22.69 -15.32 -10.76
CA TRP A 36 -23.28 -13.98 -10.72
C TRP A 36 -22.27 -12.87 -11.01
N ARG A 37 -21.03 -13.22 -11.39
CA ARG A 37 -19.96 -12.29 -11.76
C ARG A 37 -20.42 -11.14 -12.67
N PRO A 38 -21.12 -11.33 -13.81
CA PRO A 38 -21.49 -10.22 -14.68
C PRO A 38 -22.37 -9.18 -13.97
N GLN A 39 -23.32 -9.63 -13.14
CA GLN A 39 -24.20 -8.72 -12.39
C GLN A 39 -23.45 -7.98 -11.29
N LEU A 40 -22.46 -8.61 -10.67
CA LEU A 40 -21.60 -7.98 -9.67
C LEU A 40 -20.69 -6.93 -10.30
N LEU A 41 -20.07 -7.25 -11.44
CA LEU A 41 -19.20 -6.33 -12.16
C LEU A 41 -19.97 -5.12 -12.68
N GLU A 42 -21.20 -5.29 -13.15
CA GLU A 42 -22.09 -4.19 -13.56
C GLU A 42 -22.44 -3.25 -12.39
N LYS A 43 -22.72 -3.81 -11.20
CA LYS A 43 -22.94 -2.99 -10.00
C LYS A 43 -21.67 -2.26 -9.56
N ILE A 44 -20.51 -2.91 -9.65
CA ILE A 44 -19.24 -2.29 -9.27
C ILE A 44 -18.88 -1.18 -10.27
N SER A 45 -19.06 -1.40 -11.58
CA SER A 45 -18.76 -0.42 -12.60
C SER A 45 -19.66 0.81 -12.53
N THR A 46 -20.95 0.62 -12.23
CA THR A 46 -21.89 1.74 -12.00
C THR A 46 -21.55 2.54 -10.73
N LEU A 47 -21.15 1.87 -9.64
CA LEU A 47 -20.74 2.54 -8.39
C LEU A 47 -19.40 3.28 -8.52
N THR A 48 -18.44 2.71 -9.24
CA THR A 48 -17.11 3.30 -9.44
C THR A 48 -17.07 4.33 -10.57
N GLY A 49 -18.05 4.28 -11.48
CA GLY A 49 -18.11 5.13 -12.67
C GLY A 49 -17.03 4.79 -13.70
N THR A 50 -16.47 3.58 -13.65
CA THR A 50 -15.43 3.08 -14.55
C THR A 50 -15.73 1.63 -14.93
N PRO A 51 -15.47 1.20 -16.18
CA PRO A 51 -15.61 -0.21 -16.54
C PRO A 51 -14.63 -1.03 -15.71
N VAL A 52 -15.16 -2.04 -15.02
CA VAL A 52 -14.40 -3.00 -14.22
C VAL A 52 -14.72 -4.37 -14.76
N ASP A 53 -13.70 -5.04 -15.32
CA ASP A 53 -13.80 -6.41 -15.78
C ASP A 53 -12.95 -7.31 -14.88
N ALA A 54 -13.39 -8.56 -14.68
CA ALA A 54 -12.63 -9.60 -14.00
C ALA A 54 -12.91 -10.95 -14.67
N SER A 55 -11.87 -11.77 -14.87
CA SER A 55 -12.00 -13.07 -15.52
C SER A 55 -12.72 -14.10 -14.63
N GLN A 56 -12.40 -14.06 -13.34
CA GLN A 56 -12.86 -15.03 -12.35
C GLN A 56 -13.04 -14.35 -11.00
N ILE A 57 -14.14 -14.65 -10.31
CA ILE A 57 -14.35 -14.24 -8.92
C ILE A 57 -14.74 -15.46 -8.11
N THR A 58 -13.86 -15.87 -7.20
CA THR A 58 -14.11 -16.98 -6.28
C THR A 58 -14.26 -16.44 -4.88
N ALA A 59 -15.25 -16.90 -4.14
CA ALA A 59 -15.34 -16.63 -2.71
C ALA A 59 -15.42 -17.94 -1.93
N SER A 60 -14.81 -17.96 -0.76
CA SER A 60 -14.82 -19.13 0.12
C SER A 60 -14.89 -18.71 1.57
N TRP A 61 -15.54 -19.51 2.39
CA TRP A 61 -15.53 -19.30 3.84
C TRP A 61 -14.27 -19.94 4.44
N GLN A 62 -13.43 -19.13 5.07
CA GLN A 62 -12.28 -19.58 5.84
C GLN A 62 -12.58 -19.53 7.35
N THR A 63 -11.60 -19.88 8.19
CA THR A 63 -11.76 -20.01 9.65
C THR A 63 -12.46 -18.82 10.32
N PHE A 64 -12.17 -17.59 9.89
CA PHE A 64 -12.64 -16.37 10.56
C PHE A 64 -13.57 -15.49 9.70
N GLY A 65 -13.95 -15.95 8.51
CA GLY A 65 -14.82 -15.18 7.63
C GLY A 65 -14.68 -15.50 6.14
N PRO A 66 -15.46 -14.80 5.29
CA PRO A 66 -15.38 -14.96 3.86
C PRO A 66 -14.10 -14.35 3.31
N THR A 67 -13.49 -15.04 2.36
CA THR A 67 -12.35 -14.58 1.57
C THR A 67 -12.75 -14.57 0.11
N LEU A 68 -12.54 -13.43 -0.54
CA LEU A 68 -12.81 -13.17 -1.94
C LEU A 68 -11.47 -13.17 -2.69
N ASP A 69 -11.43 -13.86 -3.82
CA ASP A 69 -10.30 -13.93 -4.74
C ASP A 69 -10.79 -13.57 -6.14
N ALA A 70 -10.32 -12.44 -6.67
CA ALA A 70 -10.67 -11.96 -7.99
C ALA A 70 -9.43 -11.97 -8.89
N ARG A 71 -9.58 -12.42 -10.13
CA ARG A 71 -8.47 -12.59 -11.08
C ARG A 71 -8.66 -11.76 -12.34
N ASP A 72 -7.52 -11.38 -12.92
CA ASP A 72 -7.38 -10.59 -14.15
C ASP A 72 -8.35 -9.41 -14.17
N ILE A 73 -8.24 -8.57 -13.14
CA ILE A 73 -9.08 -7.38 -13.00
C ILE A 73 -8.47 -6.28 -13.86
N HIS A 74 -9.31 -5.65 -14.69
CA HIS A 74 -8.94 -4.53 -15.53
C HIS A 74 -9.86 -3.34 -15.24
N VAL A 75 -9.26 -2.19 -14.96
CA VAL A 75 -9.96 -0.93 -14.68
C VAL A 75 -9.34 0.19 -15.51
N GLY A 76 -10.18 0.89 -16.28
CA GLY A 76 -9.76 2.13 -16.94
C GLY A 76 -9.73 3.29 -15.95
N LEU A 77 -8.60 4.01 -15.88
CA LEU A 77 -8.53 5.23 -15.07
C LEU A 77 -9.09 6.43 -15.86
N LYS A 78 -9.55 7.46 -15.14
CA LYS A 78 -10.15 8.67 -15.73
C LYS A 78 -9.14 9.54 -16.49
N ASP A 79 -7.84 9.37 -16.23
CA ASP A 79 -6.73 10.06 -16.90
C ASP A 79 -6.28 9.38 -18.20
N GLY A 80 -7.05 8.40 -18.69
CA GLY A 80 -6.66 7.56 -19.85
C GLY A 80 -5.60 6.51 -19.51
N GLY A 81 -5.26 6.36 -18.23
CA GLY A 81 -4.42 5.27 -17.73
C GLY A 81 -5.15 3.93 -17.62
N THR A 82 -4.39 2.88 -17.33
CA THR A 82 -4.94 1.53 -17.08
C THR A 82 -4.43 0.97 -15.75
N MET A 83 -5.31 0.32 -15.02
CA MET A 83 -4.98 -0.46 -13.83
C MET A 83 -5.35 -1.90 -14.12
N ALA A 84 -4.37 -2.79 -14.11
CA ALA A 84 -4.57 -4.22 -14.25
C ALA A 84 -4.03 -4.91 -13.00
N VAL A 85 -4.72 -5.90 -12.49
CA VAL A 85 -4.21 -6.75 -11.42
C VAL A 85 -4.55 -8.19 -11.69
N LYS A 86 -3.52 -9.05 -11.68
CA LYS A 86 -3.70 -10.46 -11.99
C LYS A 86 -4.51 -11.19 -10.94
N ARG A 87 -4.30 -10.83 -9.67
CA ARG A 87 -5.04 -11.44 -8.56
C ARG A 87 -5.14 -10.50 -7.36
N VAL A 88 -6.35 -10.35 -6.85
CA VAL A 88 -6.64 -9.63 -5.60
C VAL A 88 -7.29 -10.60 -4.64
N THR A 89 -6.72 -10.72 -3.45
CA THR A 89 -7.31 -11.49 -2.34
C THR A 89 -7.72 -10.55 -1.23
N LEU A 90 -8.99 -10.62 -0.82
CA LEU A 90 -9.60 -9.81 0.21
C LEU A 90 -10.24 -10.72 1.27
N ALA A 91 -9.84 -10.59 2.52
CA ALA A 91 -10.38 -11.38 3.63
C ALA A 91 -11.10 -10.49 4.65
N LEU A 92 -12.39 -10.75 4.87
CA LEU A 92 -13.20 -10.05 5.87
C LEU A 92 -13.07 -10.70 7.24
N ASP A 93 -12.85 -9.90 8.29
CA ASP A 93 -12.97 -10.35 9.68
C ASP A 93 -14.40 -10.13 10.17
N VAL A 94 -15.21 -11.18 10.15
CA VAL A 94 -16.64 -11.09 10.51
C VAL A 94 -16.84 -10.76 11.98
N TRP A 95 -15.99 -11.28 12.86
CA TRP A 95 -16.11 -11.10 14.30
C TRP A 95 -15.78 -9.67 14.70
N GLN A 96 -14.64 -9.15 14.22
CA GLN A 96 -14.27 -7.75 14.42
C GLN A 96 -15.25 -6.80 13.73
N SER A 97 -15.78 -7.20 12.57
CA SER A 97 -16.76 -6.37 11.87
C SER A 97 -18.06 -6.23 12.65
N LEU A 98 -18.57 -7.34 13.20
CA LEU A 98 -19.79 -7.35 14.00
C LEU A 98 -19.59 -6.66 15.36
N LEU A 99 -18.46 -6.90 16.03
CA LEU A 99 -18.16 -6.30 17.33
C LEU A 99 -18.07 -4.77 17.25
N HIS A 100 -17.47 -4.26 16.18
CA HIS A 100 -17.28 -2.82 15.97
C HIS A 100 -18.32 -2.19 15.05
N MET A 101 -19.31 -2.96 14.58
CA MET A 101 -20.36 -2.52 13.65
C MET A 101 -19.83 -1.77 12.42
N ARG A 102 -18.66 -2.18 11.92
CA ARG A 102 -17.97 -1.58 10.76
C ARG A 102 -17.32 -2.69 9.96
N TRP A 103 -17.20 -2.54 8.64
CA TRP A 103 -16.46 -3.50 7.83
C TRP A 103 -14.97 -3.47 8.20
N GLN A 104 -14.43 -4.59 8.68
CA GLN A 104 -13.02 -4.78 8.98
C GLN A 104 -12.45 -5.90 8.14
N PHE A 105 -11.41 -5.59 7.38
CA PHE A 105 -10.72 -6.55 6.54
C PHE A 105 -9.40 -6.91 7.18
N ARG A 106 -9.16 -8.20 7.35
CA ARG A 106 -7.90 -8.67 7.92
C ARG A 106 -6.77 -8.54 6.90
N ASP A 107 -6.99 -9.07 5.70
CA ASP A 107 -5.95 -9.17 4.68
C ASP A 107 -6.44 -8.59 3.36
N LEU A 108 -5.61 -7.75 2.74
CA LEU A 108 -5.74 -7.32 1.36
C LEU A 108 -4.42 -7.53 0.63
N THR A 109 -4.41 -8.44 -0.34
CA THR A 109 -3.20 -8.76 -1.11
C THR A 109 -3.42 -8.52 -2.59
N PHE A 110 -2.54 -7.71 -3.18
CA PHE A 110 -2.46 -7.50 -4.61
C PHE A 110 -1.25 -8.24 -5.19
N TRP A 111 -1.50 -9.10 -6.17
CA TRP A 111 -0.47 -9.80 -6.92
C TRP A 111 -0.39 -9.24 -8.33
N GLN A 112 0.80 -8.80 -8.73
CA GLN A 112 1.07 -8.26 -10.05
C GLN A 112 0.12 -7.11 -10.38
N LEU A 113 0.03 -6.15 -9.46
CA LEU A 113 -0.69 -4.91 -9.70
C LEU A 113 0.13 -4.06 -10.67
N GLN A 114 -0.43 -3.76 -11.83
CA GLN A 114 0.15 -2.91 -12.86
C GLN A 114 -0.70 -1.64 -12.96
N VAL A 115 -0.13 -0.51 -12.60
CA VAL A 115 -0.80 0.79 -12.72
C VAL A 115 -0.04 1.63 -13.71
N HIS A 116 -0.73 2.09 -14.75
CA HIS A 116 -0.22 3.01 -15.74
C HIS A 116 -1.03 4.30 -15.65
N THR A 117 -0.45 5.35 -15.06
CA THR A 117 -1.08 6.66 -14.95
C THR A 117 -0.36 7.68 -15.82
N ASN A 118 -1.14 8.58 -16.43
CA ASN A 118 -0.63 9.73 -17.17
C ASN A 118 -0.66 11.01 -16.32
N THR A 119 -1.05 10.92 -15.04
CA THR A 119 -0.94 12.04 -14.10
C THR A 119 0.44 12.05 -13.46
N PRO A 120 1.12 13.21 -13.40
CA PRO A 120 2.34 13.32 -12.63
C PRO A 120 2.04 13.18 -11.14
N ILE A 121 2.83 12.35 -10.44
CA ILE A 121 2.71 12.20 -8.99
C ILE A 121 3.18 13.51 -8.35
N GLN A 122 2.23 14.34 -7.94
CA GLN A 122 2.48 15.53 -7.13
C GLN A 122 2.16 15.18 -5.68
N THR A 123 3.14 15.29 -4.79
CA THR A 123 2.88 15.46 -3.35
C THR A 123 2.28 16.85 -3.20
N ASN A 124 0.94 16.91 -3.17
CA ASN A 124 0.20 18.16 -3.21
C ASN A 124 0.41 18.92 -1.90
N ASP A 125 1.25 19.96 -1.92
CA ASP A 125 1.52 20.86 -0.79
C ASP A 125 0.48 22.01 -0.70
N GLY A 126 -0.73 21.82 -1.24
CA GLY A 126 -1.74 22.87 -1.24
C GLY A 126 -3.13 22.41 -1.68
N GLY A 127 -4.07 22.43 -0.73
CA GLY A 127 -5.47 22.84 -0.98
C GLY A 127 -6.50 21.80 -1.43
N GLU A 128 -6.13 20.65 -2.02
CA GLU A 128 -7.10 19.61 -2.39
C GLU A 128 -6.65 18.21 -1.92
N SER A 129 -6.69 17.98 -0.61
CA SER A 129 -6.33 16.69 0.03
C SER A 129 -7.48 15.66 0.07
N LEU A 130 -8.71 16.08 -0.27
CA LEU A 130 -9.94 15.34 0.02
C LEU A 130 -10.09 13.96 -0.65
N LYS A 131 -9.36 13.66 -1.74
CA LYS A 131 -9.41 12.34 -2.41
C LYS A 131 -8.29 11.40 -1.97
N THR A 132 -7.09 11.92 -1.76
CA THR A 132 -5.94 11.15 -1.28
C THR A 132 -6.13 10.75 0.19
N ASP A 133 -6.70 11.64 1.00
CA ASP A 133 -6.98 11.37 2.41
C ASP A 133 -7.98 10.22 2.57
N ARG A 134 -9.02 10.14 1.72
CA ARG A 134 -9.99 9.04 1.78
C ARG A 134 -9.36 7.70 1.40
N ILE A 135 -8.56 7.65 0.34
CA ILE A 135 -7.90 6.41 -0.07
C ILE A 135 -6.92 5.96 1.01
N SER A 136 -6.15 6.90 1.56
CA SER A 136 -5.20 6.63 2.64
C SER A 136 -5.92 6.17 3.91
N ASP A 137 -7.00 6.82 4.33
CA ASP A 137 -7.82 6.41 5.48
C ASP A 137 -8.43 5.02 5.29
N LEU A 138 -8.87 4.67 4.07
CA LEU A 138 -9.33 3.32 3.75
C LEU A 138 -8.19 2.31 4.03
N PHE A 139 -7.01 2.53 3.44
CA PHE A 139 -5.86 1.63 3.60
C PHE A 139 -5.31 1.55 5.02
N LEU A 140 -5.33 2.65 5.77
CA LEU A 140 -4.75 2.74 7.12
C LEU A 140 -5.70 2.26 8.21
N ARG A 141 -7.01 2.41 8.04
CA ARG A 141 -8.00 2.13 9.11
C ARG A 141 -8.90 0.93 8.86
N GLN A 142 -9.11 0.52 7.60
CA GLN A 142 -10.03 -0.59 7.28
C GLN A 142 -9.33 -1.93 7.10
N PHE A 143 -8.03 -1.92 6.80
CA PHE A 143 -7.23 -3.12 6.59
C PHE A 143 -6.21 -3.29 7.71
N ASP A 144 -6.19 -4.45 8.37
CA ASP A 144 -5.15 -4.75 9.36
C ASP A 144 -3.81 -5.07 8.67
N HIS A 145 -3.87 -5.79 7.56
CA HIS A 145 -2.71 -6.20 6.78
C HIS A 145 -2.94 -5.96 5.29
N PHE A 146 -1.99 -5.29 4.66
CA PHE A 146 -1.98 -5.01 3.23
C PHE A 146 -0.65 -5.42 2.62
N THR A 147 -0.69 -6.15 1.50
CA THR A 147 0.51 -6.61 0.82
C THR A 147 0.43 -6.42 -0.69
N LEU A 148 1.49 -5.88 -1.28
CA LEU A 148 1.75 -5.86 -2.73
C LEU A 148 2.88 -6.82 -3.06
N ARG A 149 2.72 -7.58 -4.13
CA ARG A 149 3.73 -8.53 -4.63
C ARG A 149 3.88 -8.40 -6.13
N ASP A 150 5.13 -8.34 -6.58
CA ASP A 150 5.52 -8.27 -7.99
C ASP A 150 4.76 -7.19 -8.77
N SER A 151 4.56 -6.03 -8.14
CA SER A 151 3.73 -4.94 -8.67
C SER A 151 4.57 -3.92 -9.42
N HIS A 152 3.98 -3.23 -10.40
CA HIS A 152 4.62 -2.24 -11.25
C HIS A 152 3.76 -0.97 -11.32
N LEU A 153 4.37 0.18 -11.07
CA LEU A 153 3.72 1.49 -11.17
C LEU A 153 4.46 2.35 -12.19
N SER A 154 3.81 2.65 -13.30
CA SER A 154 4.29 3.56 -14.33
C SER A 154 3.58 4.90 -14.21
N PHE A 155 4.36 5.98 -14.07
CA PHE A 155 3.85 7.34 -13.92
C PHE A 155 4.68 8.33 -14.75
N LEU A 156 4.11 9.51 -15.01
CA LEU A 156 4.86 10.62 -15.59
C LEU A 156 5.57 11.42 -14.47
N THR A 157 6.82 11.75 -14.68
CA THR A 157 7.57 12.66 -13.81
C THR A 157 7.20 14.10 -14.13
N LEU A 158 7.57 15.03 -13.25
CA LEU A 158 7.44 16.48 -13.49
C LEU A 158 8.19 16.96 -14.74
N SER A 159 9.23 16.22 -15.16
CA SER A 159 9.96 16.46 -16.41
C SER A 159 9.25 15.94 -17.67
N GLY A 160 8.04 15.38 -17.53
CA GLY A 160 7.28 14.77 -18.62
C GLY A 160 7.83 13.41 -19.07
N GLN A 161 8.80 12.86 -18.35
CA GLN A 161 9.41 11.56 -18.66
C GLN A 161 8.63 10.44 -17.96
N ARG A 162 8.56 9.26 -18.59
CA ARG A 162 7.93 8.11 -17.94
C ARG A 162 8.93 7.41 -17.03
N ALA A 163 8.52 7.18 -15.78
CA ALA A 163 9.26 6.41 -14.80
C ALA A 163 8.45 5.17 -14.41
N GLU A 164 9.15 4.06 -14.19
CA GLU A 164 8.56 2.82 -13.71
C GLU A 164 9.16 2.46 -12.34
N LEU A 165 8.28 2.20 -11.39
CA LEU A 165 8.60 1.70 -10.06
C LEU A 165 8.13 0.26 -9.95
N ALA A 166 9.09 -0.66 -9.88
CA ALA A 166 8.83 -2.04 -9.52
C ALA A 166 8.79 -2.19 -8.00
N VAL A 167 7.80 -2.92 -7.50
CA VAL A 167 7.57 -3.23 -6.10
C VAL A 167 7.53 -4.75 -5.97
N PRO A 168 8.69 -5.42 -5.88
CA PRO A 168 8.76 -6.88 -5.71
C PRO A 168 7.95 -7.35 -4.50
N GLN A 169 8.07 -6.64 -3.38
CA GLN A 169 7.29 -6.92 -2.18
C GLN A 169 7.14 -5.67 -1.34
N LEU A 170 5.92 -5.37 -0.90
CA LEU A 170 5.64 -4.37 0.11
C LEU A 170 4.57 -4.94 1.03
N THR A 171 4.84 -4.96 2.32
CA THR A 171 3.88 -5.39 3.35
C THR A 171 3.68 -4.23 4.31
N TRP A 172 2.42 -3.96 4.60
CA TRP A 172 1.95 -2.94 5.51
C TRP A 172 1.05 -3.58 6.56
N LEU A 173 1.27 -3.22 7.81
CA LEU A 173 0.57 -3.74 8.97
C LEU A 173 0.05 -2.56 9.79
N ASN A 174 -1.26 -2.44 9.86
CA ASN A 174 -1.97 -1.47 10.67
C ASN A 174 -2.36 -2.09 12.01
N GLY A 175 -1.96 -1.42 13.09
CA GLY A 175 -2.54 -1.61 14.41
C GLY A 175 -3.49 -0.46 14.75
N ARG A 176 -3.93 -0.39 16.01
CA ARG A 176 -4.82 0.69 16.48
C ARG A 176 -4.19 2.09 16.42
N ASN A 177 -2.89 2.17 16.69
CA ASN A 177 -2.13 3.42 16.76
C ASN A 177 -0.65 3.21 16.35
N ARG A 178 -0.41 2.22 15.49
CA ARG A 178 0.94 1.86 15.07
C ARG A 178 0.88 1.23 13.70
N HIS A 179 1.60 1.80 12.76
CA HIS A 179 1.61 1.44 11.36
C HIS A 179 3.03 1.06 11.00
N ARG A 180 3.21 -0.19 10.58
CA ARG A 180 4.51 -0.70 10.18
C ARG A 180 4.45 -1.09 8.72
N ALA A 181 5.47 -0.75 7.96
CA ALA A 181 5.62 -1.30 6.63
C ALA A 181 7.05 -1.65 6.35
N GLU A 182 7.22 -2.65 5.51
CA GLU A 182 8.50 -3.11 5.02
C GLU A 182 8.35 -3.47 3.55
N GLY A 183 9.35 -3.14 2.74
CA GLY A 183 9.28 -3.46 1.34
C GLY A 183 10.59 -3.29 0.61
N GLN A 184 10.59 -3.80 -0.60
CA GLN A 184 11.61 -3.65 -1.60
C GLN A 184 11.01 -2.88 -2.76
N LEU A 185 11.76 -1.90 -3.24
CA LEU A 185 11.39 -1.01 -4.32
C LEU A 185 12.55 -1.01 -5.32
N SER A 186 12.26 -1.00 -6.61
CA SER A 186 13.26 -0.86 -7.65
C SER A 186 12.78 0.17 -8.64
N LEU A 187 13.56 1.22 -8.85
CA LEU A 187 13.22 2.27 -9.80
C LEU A 187 13.91 1.98 -11.13
N SER A 188 13.11 1.60 -12.13
CA SER A 188 13.57 1.46 -13.51
C SER A 188 13.44 2.83 -14.18
N SER A 189 14.48 3.65 -14.08
CA SER A 189 14.61 4.84 -14.94
C SER A 189 15.19 4.45 -16.29
N LEU A 190 15.02 5.31 -17.31
CA LEU A 190 15.33 5.18 -18.75
C LEU A 190 16.68 4.56 -19.14
N THR A 191 17.58 4.31 -18.19
CA THR A 191 18.93 3.78 -18.39
C THR A 191 19.04 2.28 -18.09
N GLY A 192 17.93 1.58 -17.82
CA GLY A 192 17.95 0.14 -17.52
C GLY A 192 18.57 -0.16 -16.15
N GLN A 193 18.37 0.74 -15.19
CA GLN A 193 18.90 0.61 -13.84
C GLN A 193 18.09 -0.35 -12.99
N HIS A 194 18.81 -1.22 -12.27
CA HIS A 194 18.26 -2.18 -11.32
C HIS A 194 18.88 -1.89 -9.94
N GLY A 195 18.41 -0.83 -9.28
CA GLY A 195 18.77 -0.51 -7.91
C GLY A 195 17.65 -0.94 -6.97
N VAL A 196 17.86 -2.03 -6.22
CA VAL A 196 16.89 -2.46 -5.20
C VAL A 196 17.11 -1.65 -3.93
N MET A 197 16.06 -0.96 -3.52
CA MET A 197 15.97 -0.17 -2.31
C MET A 197 15.07 -0.89 -1.31
N GLN A 198 15.55 -1.09 -0.10
CA GLN A 198 14.78 -1.60 1.01
C GLN A 198 14.25 -0.43 1.83
N VAL A 199 12.97 -0.48 2.18
CA VAL A 199 12.32 0.50 3.05
C VAL A 199 11.70 -0.22 4.23
N ARG A 200 11.83 0.35 5.42
CA ARG A 200 11.08 -0.04 6.61
C ARG A 200 10.57 1.20 7.31
N MET A 201 9.39 1.15 7.86
CA MET A 201 8.79 2.23 8.61
C MET A 201 8.04 1.69 9.82
N ASP A 202 8.07 2.47 10.89
CA ASP A 202 7.34 2.24 12.13
C ASP A 202 6.84 3.58 12.65
N LEU A 203 5.58 3.87 12.33
CA LEU A 203 4.90 5.14 12.58
C LEU A 203 3.72 4.93 13.53
N ARG A 204 3.26 6.00 14.16
CA ARG A 204 2.16 6.03 15.12
C ARG A 204 1.29 7.26 14.88
N ASP A 205 0.06 7.18 15.35
CA ASP A 205 -0.96 8.22 15.34
C ASP A 205 -1.12 8.83 16.75
N GLU A 206 -0.16 9.63 17.21
CA GLU A 206 -0.25 10.25 18.55
C GLU A 206 -1.07 11.56 18.52
N ASP A 207 -0.82 12.44 17.55
CA ASP A 207 -1.45 13.77 17.40
C ASP A 207 -1.80 14.05 15.92
N GLY A 208 -2.25 13.02 15.20
CA GLY A 208 -2.46 13.06 13.76
C GLY A 208 -2.13 11.71 13.12
N LEU A 209 -2.42 11.54 11.84
CA LEU A 209 -2.12 10.31 11.11
C LEU A 209 -0.62 10.20 10.82
N LEU A 210 -0.02 9.05 11.11
CA LEU A 210 1.38 8.71 10.79
C LEU A 210 2.40 9.77 11.24
N ASN A 211 2.12 10.44 12.36
CA ASN A 211 2.77 11.70 12.72
C ASN A 211 4.06 11.53 13.53
N LYS A 212 4.32 10.33 14.07
CA LYS A 212 5.49 10.09 14.90
C LYS A 212 6.09 8.72 14.65
N GLY A 213 7.40 8.65 14.49
CA GLY A 213 8.10 7.38 14.38
C GLY A 213 9.40 7.46 13.61
N ARG A 214 9.80 6.35 13.00
CA ARG A 214 11.06 6.24 12.25
C ARG A 214 10.85 5.55 10.92
N VAL A 215 11.55 6.05 9.91
CA VAL A 215 11.69 5.44 8.59
C VAL A 215 13.15 5.08 8.40
N TRP A 216 13.38 3.91 7.83
CA TRP A 216 14.69 3.40 7.48
C TRP A 216 14.68 3.07 5.99
N LEU A 217 15.74 3.47 5.31
CA LEU A 217 15.94 3.27 3.88
C LEU A 217 17.36 2.79 3.65
N GLN A 218 17.50 1.70 2.90
CA GLN A 218 18.78 1.23 2.42
C GLN A 218 18.71 1.06 0.92
N ALA A 219 19.71 1.55 0.22
CA ALA A 219 19.88 1.26 -1.17
C ALA A 219 21.30 0.83 -1.44
N ASP A 220 21.45 -0.32 -2.08
CA ASP A 220 22.73 -0.92 -2.39
C ASP A 220 23.01 -0.82 -3.89
N ASP A 221 24.28 -0.59 -4.23
CA ASP A 221 24.80 -0.54 -5.61
C ASP A 221 24.03 0.37 -6.59
N ILE A 222 23.46 1.49 -6.12
CA ILE A 222 22.78 2.46 -6.99
C ILE A 222 23.82 3.14 -7.89
N ASP A 223 23.59 3.07 -9.21
CA ASP A 223 24.32 3.89 -10.18
C ASP A 223 23.74 5.31 -10.24
N VAL A 224 24.43 6.27 -9.65
CA VAL A 224 23.99 7.67 -9.62
C VAL A 224 24.44 8.46 -10.86
N LYS A 225 25.15 7.82 -11.80
CA LYS A 225 25.69 8.48 -13.00
C LYS A 225 24.64 9.28 -13.79
N PRO A 226 23.39 8.81 -13.97
CA PRO A 226 22.37 9.59 -14.68
C PRO A 226 21.90 10.83 -13.92
N TRP A 227 22.04 10.85 -12.60
CA TRP A 227 21.66 12.00 -11.76
C TRP A 227 22.83 12.96 -11.52
N LEU A 228 24.08 12.53 -11.74
CA LEU A 228 25.23 13.42 -11.81
C LEU A 228 25.06 14.32 -13.04
N GLY A 229 24.69 15.57 -12.80
CA GLY A 229 24.55 16.58 -13.85
C GLY A 229 25.81 16.72 -14.70
N ARG A 230 25.64 17.21 -15.93
CA ARG A 230 26.70 17.34 -16.95
C ARG A 230 28.02 17.93 -16.40
N TRP A 231 27.93 18.89 -15.49
CA TRP A 231 29.08 19.51 -14.81
C TRP A 231 30.03 18.50 -14.12
N MET A 232 29.49 17.43 -13.51
CA MET A 232 30.30 16.43 -12.81
C MET A 232 30.84 15.35 -13.77
N GLN A 233 30.16 15.13 -14.91
CA GLN A 233 30.59 14.20 -15.97
C GLN A 233 31.79 14.75 -16.74
N ASP A 234 31.83 16.07 -16.97
CA ASP A 234 32.89 16.71 -17.76
C ASP A 234 34.22 16.87 -16.99
N ASN A 235 34.16 16.96 -15.64
CA ASN A 235 35.34 17.22 -14.80
C ASN A 235 35.91 15.97 -14.12
N ILE A 236 35.17 14.86 -14.07
CA ILE A 236 35.61 13.64 -13.39
C ILE A 236 35.31 12.42 -14.26
N ALA A 237 36.37 11.80 -14.80
CA ALA A 237 36.27 10.54 -15.56
C ALA A 237 35.99 9.34 -14.63
N LEU A 238 34.80 9.31 -14.01
CA LEU A 238 34.35 8.21 -13.16
C LEU A 238 33.84 7.05 -14.05
N LYS A 239 34.61 5.95 -14.10
CA LYS A 239 34.23 4.72 -14.82
C LYS A 239 32.99 4.03 -14.24
N SER A 240 32.76 4.14 -12.93
CA SER A 240 31.56 3.66 -12.24
C SER A 240 31.30 4.52 -10.99
N ALA A 241 30.04 4.93 -10.82
CA ALA A 241 29.59 5.78 -9.72
C ALA A 241 28.50 5.02 -8.95
N ARG A 242 28.90 3.89 -8.35
CA ARG A 242 27.99 3.03 -7.58
C ARG A 242 28.08 3.35 -6.10
N PHE A 243 26.96 3.70 -5.51
CA PHE A 243 26.87 4.10 -4.10
C PHE A 243 25.94 3.15 -3.36
N SER A 244 26.32 2.85 -2.12
CA SER A 244 25.46 2.15 -1.18
C SER A 244 25.21 3.06 0.01
N LEU A 245 23.95 3.38 0.25
CA LEU A 245 23.48 4.36 1.22
C LEU A 245 22.52 3.68 2.18
N GLU A 246 22.65 4.01 3.45
CA GLU A 246 21.69 3.67 4.48
C GLU A 246 21.27 4.96 5.18
N GLY A 247 19.98 5.11 5.46
CA GLY A 247 19.45 6.32 6.07
C GLY A 247 18.35 6.00 7.06
N TRP A 248 18.30 6.77 8.13
CA TRP A 248 17.23 6.79 9.10
C TRP A 248 16.64 8.19 9.14
N MET A 249 15.33 8.26 9.30
CA MET A 249 14.59 9.51 9.40
C MET A 249 13.62 9.40 10.58
N THR A 250 13.65 10.37 11.46
CA THR A 250 12.71 10.49 12.58
C THR A 250 11.63 11.48 12.19
N ILE A 251 10.38 11.06 12.32
CA ILE A 251 9.20 11.88 12.08
C ILE A 251 8.62 12.27 13.45
N GLU A 252 8.35 13.57 13.64
CA GLU A 252 7.62 14.08 14.80
C GLU A 252 6.62 15.14 14.35
N LYS A 253 5.38 15.06 14.86
CA LYS A 253 4.26 15.95 14.50
C LYS A 253 3.96 16.00 13.00
N GLY A 254 4.28 14.94 12.26
CA GLY A 254 4.10 14.86 10.80
C GLY A 254 5.28 15.41 10.00
N ASP A 255 6.24 16.07 10.65
CA ASP A 255 7.42 16.63 10.00
C ASP A 255 8.67 15.77 10.25
N VAL A 256 9.65 15.90 9.35
CA VAL A 256 10.96 15.27 9.54
C VAL A 256 11.74 16.03 10.60
N ALA A 257 11.84 15.45 11.80
CA ALA A 257 12.54 16.05 12.94
C ALA A 257 14.06 15.89 12.83
N SER A 258 14.53 14.73 12.38
CA SER A 258 15.95 14.44 12.21
C SER A 258 16.18 13.35 11.17
N GLY A 259 17.39 13.30 10.63
CA GLY A 259 17.79 12.22 9.74
C GLY A 259 19.29 12.02 9.75
N ASP A 260 19.69 10.75 9.72
CA ASP A 260 21.08 10.33 9.63
C ASP A 260 21.26 9.53 8.35
N VAL A 261 22.33 9.80 7.63
CA VAL A 261 22.68 9.06 6.40
C VAL A 261 24.10 8.55 6.52
N TRP A 262 24.27 7.27 6.24
CA TRP A 262 25.54 6.58 6.20
C TRP A 262 25.85 6.06 4.80
N LEU A 263 26.98 6.50 4.25
CA LEU A 263 27.52 5.95 3.02
C LEU A 263 28.33 4.69 3.32
N LYS A 264 27.79 3.52 2.94
CA LYS A 264 28.46 2.22 3.09
C LYS A 264 29.61 2.03 2.09
N LYS A 265 29.42 2.47 0.84
CA LYS A 265 30.39 2.25 -0.25
C LYS A 265 30.23 3.34 -1.31
N GLY A 266 31.34 3.88 -1.83
CA GLY A 266 31.33 4.89 -2.90
C GLY A 266 32.18 6.15 -2.67
N ALA A 267 32.92 6.25 -1.56
CA ALA A 267 33.85 7.37 -1.40
C ALA A 267 35.07 7.20 -2.32
N PRO A 268 35.47 8.21 -3.12
CA PRO A 268 36.87 8.31 -3.53
C PRO A 268 37.71 8.39 -2.25
N ALA A 269 38.85 7.70 -2.21
CA ALA A 269 39.66 7.51 -1.01
C ALA A 269 39.77 8.82 -0.18
N GLY A 270 39.17 8.82 1.02
CA GLY A 270 39.37 9.87 2.02
C GLY A 270 38.25 10.90 2.21
N ARG A 271 37.08 10.49 2.71
CA ARG A 271 36.31 11.20 3.77
C ARG A 271 34.98 10.49 4.01
N ALA A 272 34.80 9.93 5.21
CA ALA A 272 33.47 9.66 5.72
C ALA A 272 32.83 11.03 6.05
N ILE A 273 31.80 11.42 5.31
CA ILE A 273 31.03 12.63 5.62
C ILE A 273 29.81 12.16 6.41
N THR A 274 29.93 12.11 7.73
CA THR A 274 28.76 12.13 8.61
C THR A 274 28.19 13.55 8.55
N LYS A 275 27.28 13.80 7.61
CA LYS A 275 26.46 15.02 7.63
C LYS A 275 25.14 14.65 8.26
N SER A 276 24.95 15.03 9.52
CA SER A 276 23.60 15.18 10.07
C SER A 276 22.94 16.30 9.28
N ILE A 277 22.09 15.94 8.31
CA ILE A 277 21.30 16.94 7.59
C ILE A 277 20.11 17.22 8.49
N ILE A 278 20.28 18.18 9.41
CA ILE A 278 19.15 18.86 10.04
C ILE A 278 18.53 19.70 8.92
N CYS A 279 17.63 19.10 8.13
CA CYS A 279 16.75 19.85 7.24
C CYS A 279 15.77 20.62 8.13
N ARG A 280 16.21 21.78 8.60
CA ARG A 280 15.32 22.79 9.18
C ARG A 280 14.59 23.43 8.00
N TRP A 281 13.46 22.87 7.61
CA TRP A 281 12.51 23.55 6.73
C TRP A 281 12.01 24.77 7.50
N ILE A 282 12.42 25.95 7.06
CA ILE A 282 11.96 27.22 7.60
C ILE A 282 10.62 27.49 6.91
N THR A 283 9.56 27.44 7.73
CA THR A 283 8.19 28.02 7.60
C THR A 283 7.64 28.34 6.22
#